data_AF-A0A101M8H9-F1
#
_entry.id   AF-A0A101M8H9-F1
#
_cell.length_a   1.000
_cell.length_b   1.000
_cell.length_c   1.000
_cell.angle_alpha   90.00
_cell.angle_beta   90.00
_cell.angle_gamma   90.00
#
_symmetry.space_group_name_H-M   'P 1'
#
loop_
_entity.id
_entity.type
_entity.pdbx_description
1 polymer ?
#
loop_
_entity_poly.entity_id
_entity_poly.type
_entity_poly.pdbx_seq_one_letter_code
_entity_poly.pdbx_strand_id
1 'polypeptide(L)'
;MHIPRASWLLAACMGTIINASDILEVDLVFPRNKTYAPADRFPVVFAFQNAERARYLNPAISYTLWNLQDLDDTMTNSHDLRGTNWTDQDTYLAHSYHTLFKNEGRYKVSWTVTWQSCDEDAFKNKLSTAKMIDNMTTWATYFTTQSSAPKVDLVAATAEKTCPEKYGVLMNVTDKTMKVPWNVRWSGGDYTNDTCAVVAKSTPTATPEPCRVHIDKTTVESMEASLWLECDANNVKVEGSTPSGTSVFLFLSFF
;
A
#
# COMPACT_ATOMS: atom_id res chain seq x y z
N MET A 1 -53.37 47.00 -8.31
CA MET A 1 -51.99 46.75 -8.78
C MET A 1 -51.30 45.89 -7.72
N HIS A 2 -51.32 44.57 -7.89
CA HIS A 2 -50.73 43.61 -6.94
C HIS A 2 -49.38 43.15 -7.47
N ILE A 3 -48.32 43.31 -6.69
CA ILE A 3 -46.99 42.76 -6.97
C ILE A 3 -46.79 41.57 -6.02
N PRO A 4 -46.64 40.32 -6.51
CA PRO A 4 -46.27 39.22 -5.64
C PRO A 4 -44.75 39.22 -5.45
N ARG A 5 -44.30 39.22 -4.19
CA ARG A 5 -42.91 38.93 -3.82
C ARG A 5 -42.70 37.42 -3.87
N ALA A 6 -41.97 36.94 -4.87
CA ALA A 6 -41.44 35.57 -4.88
C ALA A 6 -40.20 35.52 -3.97
N SER A 7 -40.33 34.84 -2.83
CA SER A 7 -39.20 34.56 -1.94
C SER A 7 -38.55 33.25 -2.39
N TRP A 8 -37.35 33.34 -2.97
CA TRP A 8 -36.56 32.17 -3.33
C TRP A 8 -35.72 31.75 -2.12
N LEU A 9 -36.05 30.61 -1.52
CA LEU A 9 -35.22 29.94 -0.53
C LEU A 9 -34.17 29.10 -1.27
N LEU A 10 -32.94 29.58 -1.32
CA LEU A 10 -31.79 28.77 -1.72
C LEU A 10 -31.37 27.92 -0.52
N ALA A 11 -31.72 26.63 -0.55
CA ALA A 11 -31.15 25.64 0.35
C ALA A 11 -29.70 25.37 -0.07
N ALA A 12 -28.74 25.91 0.68
CA ALA A 12 -27.33 25.58 0.52
C ALA A 12 -27.08 24.21 1.17
N CYS A 13 -26.93 23.17 0.34
CA CYS A 13 -26.34 21.92 0.78
C CYS A 13 -24.86 22.18 1.09
N MET A 14 -24.50 22.38 2.36
CA MET A 14 -23.11 22.34 2.79
C MET A 14 -22.62 20.90 2.68
N GLY A 15 -22.07 20.53 1.53
CA GLY A 15 -21.18 19.38 1.44
C GLY A 15 -19.88 19.71 2.16
N THR A 16 -19.41 18.78 2.99
CA THR A 16 -18.06 18.87 3.57
C THR A 16 -17.04 18.88 2.44
N ILE A 17 -16.24 19.94 2.34
CA ILE A 17 -15.12 20.01 1.40
C ILE A 17 -14.07 19.02 1.90
N ILE A 18 -13.87 17.93 1.17
CA ILE A 18 -12.79 16.95 1.43
C ILE A 18 -11.52 17.53 0.83
N ASN A 19 -10.46 17.64 1.63
CA ASN A 19 -9.18 18.14 1.14
C ASN A 19 -8.40 16.96 0.53
N ALA A 20 -7.70 17.18 -0.58
CA ALA A 20 -6.93 16.10 -1.24
C ALA A 20 -5.85 15.49 -0.33
N SER A 21 -5.41 16.25 0.70
CA SER A 21 -4.50 15.83 1.76
C SER A 21 -5.05 14.76 2.72
N ASP A 22 -6.34 14.44 2.63
CA ASP A 22 -7.00 13.52 3.58
C ASP A 22 -7.18 12.13 2.98
N ILE A 23 -6.80 11.96 1.71
CA ILE A 23 -6.93 10.70 1.00
C ILE A 23 -5.61 9.95 1.11
N LEU A 24 -5.65 8.79 1.76
CA LEU A 24 -4.64 7.76 1.63
C LEU A 24 -4.96 6.95 0.38
N GLU A 25 -3.97 6.78 -0.48
CA GLU A 25 -4.12 6.05 -1.73
C GLU A 25 -3.13 4.89 -1.78
N VAL A 26 -3.60 3.70 -2.15
CA VAL A 26 -2.76 2.51 -2.28
C VAL A 26 -2.91 1.92 -3.67
N ASP A 27 -1.79 1.79 -4.37
CA ASP A 27 -1.75 1.33 -5.76
C ASP A 27 -0.77 0.18 -5.96
N LEU A 28 -1.07 -0.69 -6.91
CA LEU A 28 -0.06 -1.53 -7.55
C LEU A 28 0.64 -0.69 -8.63
N VAL A 29 1.85 -0.23 -8.35
CA VAL A 29 2.65 0.61 -9.26
C VAL A 29 3.31 -0.24 -10.34
N PHE A 30 3.72 -1.46 -9.97
CA PHE A 30 4.36 -2.41 -10.87
C PHE A 30 4.07 -3.86 -10.43
N PRO A 31 3.80 -4.80 -11.35
CA PRO A 31 3.65 -4.61 -12.79
C PRO A 31 2.33 -3.93 -13.18
N ARG A 32 2.30 -3.34 -14.38
CA ARG A 32 1.10 -2.82 -15.04
C ARG A 32 0.65 -3.78 -16.14
N ASN A 33 -0.51 -3.54 -16.75
CA ASN A 33 -1.03 -4.32 -17.87
C ASN A 33 -0.27 -4.06 -19.17
N LYS A 34 0.96 -4.59 -19.19
CA LYS A 34 1.95 -4.47 -20.27
C LYS A 34 2.69 -5.79 -20.46
N THR A 35 3.62 -5.76 -21.41
CA THR A 35 4.55 -6.84 -21.69
C THR A 35 5.95 -6.44 -21.26
N TYR A 36 6.65 -7.32 -20.54
CA TYR A 36 8.01 -7.12 -20.04
C TYR A 36 8.91 -8.27 -20.48
N ALA A 37 10.23 -8.09 -20.52
CA ALA A 37 11.13 -9.23 -20.62
C ALA A 37 11.01 -10.10 -19.36
N PRO A 38 11.08 -11.44 -19.47
CA PRO A 38 11.26 -12.30 -18.30
C PRO A 38 12.49 -11.88 -17.49
N ALA A 39 12.43 -12.03 -16.16
CA ALA A 39 13.51 -11.66 -15.26
C ALA A 39 13.61 -12.67 -14.11
N ASP A 40 14.85 -13.01 -13.71
CA ASP A 40 15.09 -13.89 -12.56
C ASP A 40 14.58 -13.30 -11.25
N ARG A 41 14.60 -11.97 -11.14
CA ARG A 41 14.07 -11.19 -10.01
C ARG A 41 13.13 -10.15 -10.57
N PHE A 42 11.86 -10.47 -10.62
CA PHE A 42 10.84 -9.58 -11.14
C PHE A 42 10.12 -8.88 -9.97
N PRO A 43 10.14 -7.53 -9.92
CA PRO A 43 9.57 -6.80 -8.80
C PRO A 43 8.04 -6.78 -8.83
N VAL A 44 7.45 -6.76 -7.65
CA VAL A 44 6.06 -6.36 -7.41
C VAL A 44 6.13 -5.20 -6.42
N VAL A 45 5.58 -4.06 -6.79
CA VAL A 45 5.73 -2.80 -6.06
C VAL A 45 4.37 -2.17 -5.85
N PHE A 46 4.02 -1.97 -4.59
CA PHE A 46 2.89 -1.18 -4.16
C PHE A 46 3.37 0.17 -3.64
N ALA A 47 2.53 1.18 -3.76
CA ALA A 47 2.78 2.49 -3.16
C ALA A 47 1.61 2.89 -2.26
N PHE A 48 1.93 3.42 -1.10
CA PHE A 48 1.03 4.22 -0.27
C PHE A 48 1.36 5.68 -0.54
N GLN A 49 0.48 6.40 -1.22
CA GLN A 49 0.59 7.83 -1.44
C GLN A 49 -0.12 8.57 -0.31
N ASN A 50 0.47 9.68 0.15
CA ASN A 50 0.07 10.34 1.39
C ASN A 50 0.20 9.40 2.60
N ALA A 51 1.38 8.77 2.70
CA ALA A 51 1.61 7.59 3.53
C ALA A 51 1.41 7.86 5.04
N GLU A 52 1.60 9.09 5.52
CA GLU A 52 1.35 9.46 6.92
C GLU A 52 -0.06 9.10 7.39
N ARG A 53 -1.06 9.20 6.49
CA ARG A 53 -2.46 8.85 6.79
C ARG A 53 -2.65 7.36 7.13
N ALA A 54 -1.71 6.49 6.79
CA ALA A 54 -1.75 5.07 7.12
C ALA A 54 -1.39 4.76 8.58
N ARG A 55 -0.77 5.71 9.29
CA ARG A 55 -0.17 5.52 10.63
C ARG A 55 -1.07 4.83 11.64
N TYR A 56 -2.36 5.16 11.61
CA TYR A 56 -3.34 4.69 12.60
C TYR A 56 -4.38 3.73 12.03
N LEU A 57 -4.10 3.12 10.87
CA LEU A 57 -5.02 2.23 10.17
C LEU A 57 -4.64 0.75 10.22
N ASN A 58 -3.49 0.39 10.78
CA ASN A 58 -2.95 -0.97 10.78
C ASN A 58 -3.12 -1.68 9.41
N PRO A 59 -2.66 -1.06 8.30
CA PRO A 59 -2.90 -1.60 6.97
C PRO A 59 -2.08 -2.86 6.73
N ALA A 60 -2.55 -3.71 5.83
CA ALA A 60 -1.75 -4.81 5.29
C ALA A 60 -2.02 -4.99 3.80
N ILE A 61 -1.01 -5.49 3.09
CA ILE A 61 -1.16 -5.92 1.69
C ILE A 61 -0.91 -7.42 1.64
N SER A 62 -1.83 -8.15 1.04
CA SER A 62 -1.62 -9.54 0.64
C SER A 62 -1.86 -9.68 -0.86
N TYR A 63 -1.10 -10.55 -1.51
CA TYR A 63 -1.26 -10.78 -2.94
C TYR A 63 -0.89 -12.20 -3.34
N THR A 64 -1.55 -12.67 -4.39
CA THR A 64 -1.28 -13.94 -5.03
C THR A 64 -0.88 -13.68 -6.47
N LEU A 65 0.28 -14.22 -6.83
CA LEU A 65 0.83 -14.26 -8.17
C LEU A 65 0.39 -15.55 -8.84
N TRP A 66 -0.11 -15.44 -10.07
CA TRP A 66 -0.63 -16.56 -10.83
C TRP A 66 0.10 -16.67 -12.16
N ASN A 67 0.59 -17.86 -12.46
CA ASN A 67 0.87 -18.27 -13.82
C ASN A 67 -0.46 -18.69 -14.49
N LEU A 68 -0.86 -18.01 -15.56
CA LEU A 68 -2.15 -18.31 -16.22
C LEU A 68 -2.06 -19.44 -17.24
N GLN A 69 -0.86 -19.99 -17.47
CA GLN A 69 -0.66 -21.18 -18.30
C GLN A 69 -0.68 -22.44 -17.44
N ASP A 70 -0.24 -22.31 -16.19
CA ASP A 70 -0.26 -23.36 -15.17
C ASP A 70 -0.85 -22.79 -13.87
N LEU A 71 -2.15 -23.00 -13.66
CA LEU A 71 -2.86 -22.44 -12.51
C LEU A 71 -2.47 -23.09 -11.18
N ASP A 72 -1.70 -24.19 -11.20
CA ASP A 72 -1.14 -24.80 -9.99
C ASP A 72 0.16 -24.07 -9.57
N ASP A 73 0.82 -23.36 -10.50
CA ASP A 73 2.00 -22.54 -10.26
C ASP A 73 1.60 -21.13 -9.76
N THR A 74 1.30 -21.06 -8.46
CA THR A 74 0.91 -19.84 -7.76
C THR A 74 1.79 -19.56 -6.56
N MET A 75 1.96 -18.28 -6.24
CA MET A 75 2.72 -17.82 -5.08
C MET A 75 1.93 -16.76 -4.33
N THR A 76 1.73 -16.96 -3.02
CA THR A 76 1.10 -15.95 -2.17
C THR A 76 2.16 -15.28 -1.30
N ASN A 77 2.07 -13.97 -1.19
CA ASN A 77 2.94 -13.17 -0.34
C ASN A 77 2.15 -12.05 0.34
N SER A 78 2.77 -11.39 1.32
CA SER A 78 2.20 -10.27 2.03
C SER A 78 3.28 -9.32 2.51
N HIS A 79 2.94 -8.04 2.61
CA HIS A 79 3.76 -7.06 3.31
C HIS A 79 3.27 -6.93 4.75
N ASP A 80 4.16 -7.23 5.69
CA ASP A 80 3.96 -6.86 7.08
C ASP A 80 4.30 -5.38 7.24
N LEU A 81 3.26 -4.56 7.39
CA LEU A 81 3.38 -3.11 7.53
C LEU A 81 3.24 -2.66 8.99
N ARG A 82 3.27 -3.61 9.93
CA ARG A 82 3.26 -3.32 11.36
C ARG A 82 4.60 -2.70 11.75
N GLY A 83 4.54 -1.61 12.49
CA GLY A 83 5.74 -0.90 12.92
C GLY A 83 6.44 -0.09 11.81
N THR A 84 5.89 -0.04 10.59
CA THR A 84 6.37 0.89 9.55
C THR A 84 6.35 2.32 10.09
N ASN A 85 7.44 3.05 9.86
CA ASN A 85 7.47 4.47 10.16
C ASN A 85 6.77 5.25 9.05
N TRP A 86 5.53 5.64 9.30
CA TRP A 86 4.70 6.42 8.38
C TRP A 86 4.98 7.94 8.43
N THR A 87 5.82 8.39 9.36
CA THR A 87 6.05 9.83 9.59
C THR A 87 6.94 10.43 8.51
N ASP A 88 6.63 11.66 8.08
CA ASP A 88 7.40 12.44 7.09
C ASP A 88 7.58 11.76 5.73
N GLN A 89 6.67 10.85 5.36
CA GLN A 89 6.69 10.15 4.08
C GLN A 89 5.51 10.54 3.20
N ASP A 90 5.79 11.23 2.10
CA ASP A 90 4.81 11.48 1.05
C ASP A 90 4.41 10.18 0.35
N THR A 91 5.36 9.27 0.14
CA THR A 91 5.11 7.95 -0.46
C THR A 91 5.92 6.87 0.24
N TYR A 92 5.26 5.78 0.60
CA TYR A 92 5.90 4.55 1.07
C TYR A 92 5.78 3.46 0.01
N LEU A 93 6.90 2.81 -0.34
CA LEU A 93 6.93 1.71 -1.30
C LEU A 93 7.04 0.39 -0.56
N ALA A 94 6.05 -0.49 -0.77
CA ALA A 94 6.11 -1.87 -0.32
C ALA A 94 6.46 -2.76 -1.52
N HIS A 95 7.61 -3.43 -1.47
CA HIS A 95 8.13 -4.18 -2.62
C HIS A 95 8.70 -5.55 -2.27
N SER A 96 8.62 -6.46 -3.22
CA SER A 96 9.29 -7.77 -3.17
C SER A 96 9.64 -8.23 -4.57
N TYR A 97 10.62 -9.11 -4.67
CA TYR A 97 11.06 -9.68 -5.94
C TYR A 97 10.72 -11.16 -6.03
N HIS A 98 10.31 -11.59 -7.22
CA HIS A 98 9.74 -12.91 -7.44
C HIS A 98 10.40 -13.59 -8.63
N THR A 99 10.56 -14.91 -8.52
CA THR A 99 11.15 -15.76 -9.56
C THR A 99 10.09 -16.39 -10.47
N LEU A 100 8.79 -16.26 -10.15
CA LEU A 100 7.66 -16.83 -10.89
C LEU A 100 7.63 -16.34 -12.35
N PHE A 101 8.13 -15.13 -12.60
CA PHE A 101 8.05 -14.43 -13.89
C PHE A 101 9.32 -14.57 -14.74
N LYS A 102 10.16 -15.57 -14.46
CA LYS A 102 11.42 -15.84 -15.17
C LYS A 102 11.25 -16.44 -16.56
N ASN A 103 10.07 -16.95 -16.88
CA ASN A 103 9.74 -17.54 -18.19
C ASN A 103 8.78 -16.63 -18.95
N GLU A 104 8.64 -16.87 -20.26
CA GLU A 104 7.59 -16.22 -21.07
C GLU A 104 6.20 -16.75 -20.68
N GLY A 105 5.22 -15.85 -20.63
CA GLY A 105 3.89 -16.23 -20.20
C GLY A 105 2.90 -15.08 -20.04
N ARG A 106 1.71 -15.43 -19.54
CA ARG A 106 0.69 -14.50 -19.07
C ARG A 106 0.49 -14.73 -17.58
N TYR A 107 0.50 -13.64 -16.84
CA TYR A 107 0.48 -13.66 -15.39
C TYR A 107 -0.61 -12.74 -14.86
N LYS A 108 -0.98 -12.97 -13.60
CA LYS A 108 -1.93 -12.13 -12.86
C LYS A 108 -1.39 -11.88 -11.45
N VAL A 109 -1.40 -10.63 -11.02
CA VAL A 109 -1.23 -10.23 -9.62
C VAL A 109 -2.61 -9.92 -9.07
N SER A 110 -3.13 -10.78 -8.19
CA SER A 110 -4.36 -10.51 -7.43
C SER A 110 -3.95 -9.98 -6.07
N TRP A 111 -4.35 -8.77 -5.70
CA TRP A 111 -3.89 -8.13 -4.48
C TRP A 111 -5.04 -7.56 -3.68
N THR A 112 -4.88 -7.58 -2.36
CA THR A 112 -5.86 -7.12 -1.39
C THR A 112 -5.18 -6.17 -0.42
N VAL A 113 -5.77 -4.99 -0.24
CA VAL A 113 -5.44 -4.10 0.87
C VAL A 113 -6.48 -4.33 1.95
N THR A 114 -6.02 -4.56 3.18
CA THR A 114 -6.87 -4.54 4.37
C THR A 114 -6.48 -3.37 5.25
N TRP A 115 -7.44 -2.80 5.96
CA TRP A 115 -7.19 -1.75 6.94
C TRP A 115 -8.26 -1.77 8.03
N GLN A 116 -7.90 -1.24 9.19
CA GLN A 116 -8.73 -1.19 10.38
C GLN A 116 -8.87 0.26 10.84
N SER A 117 -10.08 0.71 11.12
CA SER A 117 -10.35 2.09 11.58
C SER A 117 -11.20 2.11 12.84
N CYS A 118 -11.24 3.25 13.52
CA CYS A 118 -12.06 3.39 14.72
C CYS A 118 -13.55 3.26 14.39
N ASP A 119 -14.28 2.53 15.23
CA ASP A 119 -15.74 2.64 15.30
C ASP A 119 -16.10 3.80 16.22
N GLU A 120 -16.20 5.01 15.65
CA GLU A 120 -16.44 6.24 16.39
C GLU A 120 -17.71 6.16 17.26
N ASP A 121 -18.77 5.60 16.69
CA ASP A 121 -20.07 5.50 17.35
C ASP A 121 -20.01 4.47 18.48
N ALA A 122 -19.42 3.29 18.25
CA ALA A 122 -19.32 2.26 19.27
C ALA A 122 -18.37 2.65 20.41
N PHE A 123 -17.25 3.30 20.11
CA PHE A 123 -16.25 3.67 21.12
C PHE A 123 -16.76 4.79 22.03
N LYS A 124 -17.43 5.80 21.47
CA LYS A 124 -18.03 6.88 22.28
C LYS A 124 -19.14 6.38 23.20
N ASN A 125 -19.99 5.50 22.69
CA ASN A 125 -21.12 4.94 23.44
C ASN A 125 -20.72 3.77 24.35
N LYS A 126 -19.42 3.41 24.39
CA LYS A 126 -18.87 2.32 25.21
C LYS A 126 -19.64 1.02 25.06
N LEU A 127 -19.99 0.69 23.81
CA LEU A 127 -20.77 -0.51 23.52
C LEU A 127 -19.95 -1.74 23.92
N SER A 128 -20.59 -2.70 24.60
CA SER A 128 -19.93 -3.96 24.98
C SER A 128 -19.49 -4.79 23.78
N THR A 129 -20.11 -4.56 22.62
CA THR A 129 -19.80 -5.19 21.33
C THR A 129 -18.88 -4.35 20.45
N ALA A 130 -18.27 -3.29 20.99
CA ALA A 130 -17.34 -2.45 20.25
C ALA A 130 -16.18 -3.29 19.67
N LYS A 131 -15.82 -2.99 18.43
CA LYS A 131 -14.68 -3.58 17.72
C LYS A 131 -14.13 -2.57 16.72
N MET A 132 -12.97 -2.87 16.14
CA MET A 132 -12.46 -2.12 15.00
C MET A 132 -13.38 -2.29 13.80
N ILE A 133 -13.41 -1.28 12.91
CA ILE A 133 -14.02 -1.42 11.59
C ILE A 133 -12.97 -2.00 10.66
N ASP A 134 -13.16 -3.26 10.27
CA ASP A 134 -12.33 -3.94 9.27
C ASP A 134 -12.87 -3.69 7.87
N ASN A 135 -11.99 -3.25 6.96
CA ASN A 135 -12.30 -3.11 5.55
C ASN A 135 -11.25 -3.80 4.69
N MET A 136 -11.64 -4.13 3.47
CA MET A 136 -10.73 -4.63 2.46
C MET A 136 -11.15 -4.21 1.07
N THR A 137 -10.20 -4.19 0.14
CA THR A 137 -10.47 -4.02 -1.28
C THR A 137 -9.49 -4.89 -2.06
N THR A 138 -10.01 -5.58 -3.06
CA THR A 138 -9.24 -6.54 -3.88
C THR A 138 -9.27 -6.11 -5.34
N TRP A 139 -8.12 -6.18 -5.98
CA TRP A 139 -7.94 -5.90 -7.40
C TRP A 139 -7.11 -7.00 -8.06
N ALA A 140 -7.10 -7.00 -9.39
CA ALA A 140 -6.25 -7.87 -10.17
C ALA A 140 -5.66 -7.13 -11.37
N THR A 141 -4.36 -7.30 -11.57
CA THR A 141 -3.64 -6.78 -12.72
C THR A 141 -3.07 -7.95 -13.51
N TYR A 142 -3.33 -7.93 -14.82
CA TYR A 142 -2.86 -8.95 -15.76
C TYR A 142 -1.71 -8.38 -16.55
N PHE A 143 -0.66 -9.17 -16.80
CA PHE A 143 0.47 -8.75 -17.61
C PHE A 143 1.07 -9.95 -18.33
N THR A 144 2.05 -9.69 -19.19
CA THR A 144 2.72 -10.75 -19.95
C THR A 144 4.24 -10.59 -19.91
N THR A 145 4.96 -11.69 -20.11
CA THR A 145 6.40 -11.67 -20.31
C THR A 145 6.75 -12.27 -21.67
N GLN A 146 7.67 -11.64 -22.40
CA GLN A 146 8.16 -12.06 -23.71
C GLN A 146 9.62 -11.63 -23.87
N SER A 147 10.50 -12.48 -24.39
CA SER A 147 11.93 -12.19 -24.50
C SER A 147 12.24 -10.99 -25.40
N SER A 148 11.34 -10.67 -26.33
CA SER A 148 11.44 -9.51 -27.23
C SER A 148 10.99 -8.20 -26.60
N ALA A 149 10.34 -8.24 -25.43
CA ALA A 149 9.83 -7.05 -24.77
C ALA A 149 10.93 -6.28 -24.01
N PRO A 150 10.70 -5.01 -23.65
CA PRO A 150 11.66 -4.24 -22.85
C PRO A 150 11.95 -4.91 -21.51
N LYS A 151 13.21 -4.84 -21.07
CA LYS A 151 13.58 -5.26 -19.71
C LYS A 151 12.81 -4.46 -18.65
N VAL A 152 12.64 -5.06 -17.48
CA VAL A 152 12.06 -4.37 -16.33
C VAL A 152 12.89 -3.12 -16.01
N ASP A 153 12.22 -1.98 -15.99
CA ASP A 153 12.77 -0.68 -15.60
C ASP A 153 11.69 0.08 -14.83
N LEU A 154 11.85 0.16 -13.51
CA LEU A 154 10.89 0.84 -12.61
C LEU A 154 10.89 2.36 -12.81
N VAL A 155 12.03 2.95 -13.18
CA VAL A 155 12.14 4.39 -13.44
C VAL A 155 11.34 4.73 -14.69
N ALA A 156 11.53 3.97 -15.76
CA ALA A 156 10.75 4.14 -16.98
C ALA A 156 9.26 3.83 -16.78
N ALA A 157 8.93 2.79 -16.01
CA ALA A 157 7.55 2.42 -15.73
C ALA A 157 6.76 3.50 -14.97
N THR A 158 7.45 4.32 -14.16
CA THR A 158 6.86 5.42 -13.38
C THR A 158 7.09 6.81 -13.98
N ALA A 159 7.82 6.91 -15.10
CA ALA A 159 7.95 8.16 -15.85
C ALA A 159 6.68 8.53 -16.64
N GLU A 160 5.83 7.55 -16.93
CA GLU A 160 4.57 7.76 -17.62
C GLU A 160 3.57 8.52 -16.72
N LYS A 161 3.13 9.69 -17.17
CA LYS A 161 2.19 10.54 -16.42
C LYS A 161 0.74 10.07 -16.46
N THR A 162 0.41 9.09 -17.30
CA THR A 162 -0.97 8.65 -17.52
C THR A 162 -1.07 7.14 -17.39
N CYS A 163 -1.90 6.69 -16.47
CA CYS A 163 -2.21 5.28 -16.26
C CYS A 163 -3.62 5.05 -16.79
N PRO A 164 -3.82 4.17 -17.80
CA PRO A 164 -5.16 3.79 -18.21
C PRO A 164 -5.87 2.97 -17.11
N GLU A 165 -5.09 2.31 -16.27
CA GLU A 165 -5.56 1.60 -15.08
C GLU A 165 -5.92 2.58 -13.98
N LYS A 166 -7.18 2.49 -13.54
CA LYS A 166 -7.74 3.26 -12.41
C LYS A 166 -7.92 2.39 -11.17
N TYR A 167 -7.13 1.32 -11.07
CA TYR A 167 -7.22 0.37 -9.96
C TYR A 167 -6.30 0.84 -8.83
N GLY A 168 -6.93 1.29 -7.75
CA GLY A 168 -6.29 1.74 -6.53
C GLY A 168 -7.29 1.71 -5.39
N VAL A 169 -6.80 1.82 -4.17
CA VAL A 169 -7.62 1.87 -2.95
C VAL A 169 -7.52 3.27 -2.37
N LEU A 170 -8.64 3.99 -2.36
CA LEU A 170 -8.73 5.33 -1.78
C LEU A 170 -9.43 5.25 -0.43
N MET A 171 -8.82 5.81 0.60
CA MET A 171 -9.36 5.89 1.95
C MET A 171 -9.41 7.35 2.38
N ASN A 172 -10.60 7.85 2.72
CA ASN A 172 -10.75 9.20 3.28
C ASN A 172 -10.45 9.15 4.79
N VAL A 173 -9.18 9.36 5.14
CA VAL A 173 -8.69 9.32 6.51
C VAL A 173 -8.84 10.71 7.11
N THR A 174 -9.77 10.84 8.05
CA THR A 174 -10.02 12.13 8.69
C THR A 174 -8.87 12.49 9.65
N ASP A 175 -8.76 13.76 10.02
CA ASP A 175 -7.82 14.21 11.07
C ASP A 175 -8.18 13.71 12.48
N LYS A 176 -9.29 12.98 12.62
CA LYS A 176 -9.76 12.48 13.90
C LYS A 176 -9.11 11.15 14.24
N THR A 177 -8.53 11.10 15.43
CA THR A 177 -8.07 9.87 16.07
C THR A 177 -8.84 9.61 17.36
N MET A 178 -8.86 8.35 17.79
CA MET A 178 -9.49 7.94 19.04
C MET A 178 -8.64 6.89 19.75
N LYS A 179 -8.69 6.90 21.09
CA LYS A 179 -8.15 5.80 21.89
C LYS A 179 -9.06 4.57 21.75
N VAL A 180 -8.46 3.45 21.42
CA VAL A 180 -9.13 2.15 21.36
C VAL A 180 -9.45 1.73 22.81
N PRO A 181 -10.70 1.39 23.13
CA PRO A 181 -11.05 0.91 24.46
C PRO A 181 -10.28 -0.37 24.83
N TRP A 182 -9.86 -0.50 26.09
CA TRP A 182 -9.04 -1.62 26.57
C TRP A 182 -9.66 -3.02 26.32
N ASN A 183 -10.98 -3.10 26.19
CA ASN A 183 -11.71 -4.33 25.92
C ASN A 183 -11.77 -4.70 24.43
N VAL A 184 -11.31 -3.82 23.54
CA VAL A 184 -11.24 -4.05 22.10
C VAL A 184 -9.85 -4.58 21.77
N ARG A 185 -9.79 -5.79 21.19
CA ARG A 185 -8.53 -6.38 20.74
C ARG A 185 -8.15 -5.82 19.38
N TRP A 186 -6.97 -5.22 19.27
CA TRP A 186 -6.46 -4.68 18.02
C TRP A 186 -4.93 -4.72 18.00
N SER A 187 -4.34 -5.38 17.00
CA SER A 187 -2.88 -5.53 16.89
C SER A 187 -2.16 -4.25 16.47
N GLY A 188 -2.87 -3.27 15.90
CA GLY A 188 -2.29 -1.95 15.62
C GLY A 188 -1.95 -1.18 16.90
N GLY A 189 -2.55 -1.53 18.04
CA GLY A 189 -2.33 -0.86 19.33
C GLY A 189 -0.87 -0.87 19.77
N ASP A 190 -0.16 -1.99 19.53
CA ASP A 190 1.25 -2.20 19.90
C ASP A 190 2.19 -1.13 19.31
N TYR A 191 1.85 -0.58 18.14
CA TYR A 191 2.68 0.39 17.40
C TYR A 191 2.09 1.81 17.37
N THR A 192 0.83 1.96 17.78
CA THR A 192 0.10 3.22 17.72
C THR A 192 -0.28 3.77 19.10
N ASN A 193 0.17 3.11 20.17
CA ASN A 193 -0.23 3.42 21.54
C ASN A 193 -1.77 3.39 21.67
N ASP A 194 -2.39 2.32 21.20
CA ASP A 194 -3.85 2.12 21.18
C ASP A 194 -4.63 3.30 20.57
N THR A 195 -4.09 3.90 19.52
CA THR A 195 -4.70 5.05 18.85
C THR A 195 -5.03 4.69 17.41
N CYS A 196 -6.31 4.78 17.03
CA CYS A 196 -6.75 4.53 15.66
C CYS A 196 -7.20 5.82 14.97
N ALA A 197 -7.25 5.83 13.64
CA ALA A 197 -7.86 6.89 12.86
C ALA A 197 -9.32 6.57 12.51
N VAL A 198 -10.12 7.62 12.36
CA VAL A 198 -11.48 7.54 11.83
C VAL A 198 -11.43 7.72 10.32
N VAL A 199 -12.03 6.77 9.59
CA VAL A 199 -12.22 6.87 8.14
C VAL A 199 -13.64 7.36 7.87
N ALA A 200 -13.78 8.32 6.95
CA ALA A 200 -15.10 8.84 6.59
C ALA A 200 -15.97 7.74 5.96
N LYS A 201 -17.26 7.70 6.32
CA LYS A 201 -18.22 6.72 5.79
C LYS A 201 -18.50 6.92 4.28
N SER A 202 -18.25 8.11 3.75
CA SER A 202 -18.43 8.44 2.34
C SER A 202 -17.25 7.94 1.50
N THR A 203 -17.55 7.34 0.35
CA THR A 203 -16.54 6.99 -0.66
C THR A 203 -15.80 8.25 -1.14
N PRO A 204 -14.46 8.23 -1.27
CA PRO A 204 -13.72 9.33 -1.87
C PRO A 204 -14.22 9.63 -3.28
N THR A 205 -14.34 10.91 -3.63
CA THR A 205 -14.74 11.36 -4.97
C THR A 205 -13.58 11.41 -5.96
N ALA A 206 -12.34 11.27 -5.47
CA ALA A 206 -11.15 11.24 -6.30
C ALA A 206 -11.07 9.94 -7.12
N THR A 207 -10.29 9.98 -8.20
CA THR A 207 -9.94 8.79 -8.98
C THR A 207 -8.51 8.38 -8.61
N PRO A 208 -8.19 7.07 -8.51
CA PRO A 208 -6.82 6.65 -8.31
C PRO A 208 -5.88 7.15 -9.42
N GLU A 209 -4.70 7.57 -9.03
CA GLU A 209 -3.58 8.08 -9.82
C GLU A 209 -2.29 7.28 -9.54
N PRO A 210 -2.25 5.97 -9.90
CA PRO A 210 -1.06 5.13 -9.71
C PRO A 210 0.19 5.63 -10.46
N CYS A 211 0.00 6.52 -11.45
CA CYS A 211 1.07 7.15 -12.23
C CYS A 211 1.68 8.39 -11.57
N ARG A 212 1.10 8.88 -10.46
CA ARG A 212 1.68 10.00 -9.71
C ARG A 212 2.93 9.56 -8.93
N VAL A 213 3.02 8.27 -8.60
CA VAL A 213 4.19 7.69 -7.94
C VAL A 213 5.39 7.79 -8.87
N HIS A 214 6.44 8.46 -8.40
CA HIS A 214 7.72 8.54 -9.07
C HIS A 214 8.75 7.67 -8.35
N ILE A 215 9.35 6.71 -9.06
CA ILE A 215 10.45 5.90 -8.53
C ILE A 215 11.71 6.34 -9.27
N ASP A 216 12.62 7.00 -8.56
CA ASP A 216 13.90 7.39 -9.13
C ASP A 216 14.95 6.27 -9.02
N LYS A 217 16.09 6.49 -9.66
CA LYS A 217 17.19 5.52 -9.68
C LYS A 217 17.71 5.19 -8.27
N THR A 218 17.81 6.18 -7.38
CA THR A 218 18.33 5.99 -6.02
C THR A 218 17.38 5.13 -5.19
N THR A 219 16.08 5.29 -5.41
CA THR A 219 15.02 4.47 -4.81
C THR A 219 15.12 3.03 -5.30
N VAL A 220 15.30 2.82 -6.61
CA VAL A 220 15.53 1.46 -7.15
C VAL A 220 16.77 0.82 -6.55
N GLU A 221 17.89 1.55 -6.45
CA GLU A 221 19.12 1.04 -5.84
C GLU A 221 18.90 0.67 -4.36
N SER A 222 18.13 1.46 -3.60
CA SER A 222 17.75 1.13 -2.22
C SER A 222 16.84 -0.10 -2.13
N MET A 223 15.91 -0.26 -3.07
CA MET A 223 15.02 -1.44 -3.14
C MET A 223 15.80 -2.72 -3.45
N GLU A 224 16.77 -2.64 -4.35
CA GLU A 224 17.67 -3.77 -4.66
C GLU A 224 18.62 -4.05 -3.48
N ALA A 225 19.05 -3.03 -2.75
CA ALA A 225 19.89 -3.20 -1.57
C ALA A 225 19.19 -3.99 -0.45
N SER A 226 17.86 -3.79 -0.28
CA SER A 226 17.10 -4.51 0.76
C SER A 226 17.03 -6.01 0.52
N LEU A 227 17.16 -6.46 -0.74
CA LEU A 227 17.24 -7.89 -1.06
C LEU A 227 18.44 -8.58 -0.41
N TRP A 228 19.59 -7.91 -0.39
CA TRP A 228 20.82 -8.49 0.16
C TRP A 228 20.74 -8.63 1.68
N LEU A 229 20.10 -7.67 2.35
CA LEU A 229 19.84 -7.73 3.79
C LEU A 229 18.92 -8.90 4.16
N GLU A 230 17.93 -9.21 3.31
CA GLU A 230 17.03 -10.34 3.51
C GLU A 230 17.73 -11.69 3.30
N CYS A 231 18.67 -11.77 2.34
CA CYS A 231 19.54 -12.93 2.18
C CYS A 231 20.48 -13.12 3.39
N ASP A 232 21.10 -12.06 3.89
CA ASP A 232 22.02 -12.12 5.03
C ASP A 232 21.30 -12.51 6.33
N ALA A 233 20.11 -11.95 6.58
CA ALA A 233 19.29 -12.33 7.74
C ALA A 233 18.84 -13.81 7.71
N ASN A 234 18.63 -14.38 6.52
CA ASN A 234 18.31 -15.79 6.34
C ASN A 234 19.55 -16.70 6.42
N ASN A 235 20.74 -16.20 6.06
CA ASN A 235 22.01 -16.90 6.25
C ASN A 235 22.44 -16.93 7.73
N VAL A 236 22.09 -15.91 8.52
CA VAL A 236 22.36 -15.87 9.98
C VAL A 236 21.60 -16.96 10.74
N LYS A 237 20.48 -17.49 10.21
CA LYS A 237 19.73 -18.59 10.84
C LYS A 237 20.38 -19.98 10.67
N VAL A 238 21.49 -20.11 9.93
CA VAL A 238 22.15 -21.41 9.68
C VAL A 238 23.45 -21.61 10.47
N GLU A 239 24.07 -20.58 11.04
CA GLU A 239 25.33 -20.75 11.78
C GLU A 239 25.14 -20.87 13.30
N GLY A 240 24.60 -22.01 13.71
CA GLY A 240 24.84 -22.58 15.03
C GLY A 240 26.23 -23.24 15.11
N SER A 241 27.31 -22.49 14.91
CA SER A 241 28.68 -22.90 15.30
C SER A 241 29.70 -21.76 15.12
N THR A 242 30.14 -21.16 16.24
CA THR A 242 31.43 -20.44 16.34
C THR A 242 32.62 -21.41 16.20
N PRO A 243 33.88 -20.98 15.89
CA PRO A 243 34.41 -19.60 16.03
C PRO A 243 35.35 -19.06 14.91
N SER A 244 35.62 -17.75 15.02
CA SER A 244 36.88 -17.03 14.76
C SER A 244 36.90 -16.02 13.61
N GLY A 245 37.07 -14.74 14.02
CA GLY A 245 37.84 -13.70 13.35
C GLY A 245 37.48 -13.34 11.90
N THR A 246 36.75 -12.24 11.71
CA THR A 246 37.29 -10.95 11.23
C THR A 246 36.13 -9.95 11.22
N SER A 247 36.26 -8.87 11.99
CA SER A 247 35.25 -7.82 12.08
C SER A 247 35.29 -6.97 10.80
N VAL A 248 34.27 -7.08 9.95
CA VAL A 248 34.05 -6.12 8.86
C VAL A 248 33.16 -5.02 9.43
N PHE A 249 33.78 -3.89 9.77
CA PHE A 249 33.08 -2.64 10.06
C PHE A 249 32.46 -2.13 8.74
N LEU A 250 31.14 -2.12 8.64
CA LEU A 250 30.45 -1.30 7.63
C LEU A 250 30.01 0.02 8.27
N PHE A 251 30.58 1.11 7.78
CA PHE A 251 30.21 2.48 8.13
C PHE A 251 28.82 2.80 7.56
N LEU A 252 27.87 3.10 8.44
CA LEU A 252 26.65 3.83 8.10
C LEU A 252 26.98 5.32 8.06
N SER A 253 26.89 5.93 6.89
CA SER A 253 26.83 7.39 6.76
C SER A 253 25.41 7.74 6.31
N PHE A 254 24.60 8.24 7.23
CA PHE A 254 23.38 8.97 6.91
C PHE A 254 23.76 10.42 6.65
N PHE A 255 23.34 10.95 5.51
CA PHE A 255 23.14 12.39 5.29
C PHE A 255 21.68 12.61 4.93
#